data_AF-A0A9J7H9M8-F1
#
_entry.id   AF-A0A9J7H9M8-F1
#
_cell.length_a   1.000
_cell.length_b   1.000
_cell.length_c   1.000
_cell.angle_alpha   90.00
_cell.angle_beta   90.00
_cell.angle_gamma   90.00
#
_symmetry.space_group_name_H-M   'P 1'
#
loop_
_entity.id
_entity.type
_entity.pdbx_description
1 polymer ?
#
loop_
_entity_poly.entity_id
_entity_poly.type
_entity_poly.pdbx_seq_one_letter_code
_entity_poly.pdbx_strand_id
1 'polypeptide(L)'
;MALRWDLPALTALLLPLLAPALSAGAGACPCSEAALCRPVRHRRDFEVFVFDVGQKTWKYYDWSQITTVAVFGKYDSELMCYAHSKGARVVLKGDVSLKDIIDPTFRASWIAQKVNLAKMQYMDGINIDIEQEVDCLSPEYEALTALVEETTQRFHHEIQGSQVTFDVAWSPKNIDKRCYNYTGIAGACDFLFVMSYDEQSQIWSECIAAANAPYNQTLTGYSDYIKMGISPKKLIMGVPWYGYDYTCLNLSQDDVCNIEKVPFRGAPCSDAAGLQVPYKVIMKQVNSSVSGSQWNKDQQAPYYNYQTEPGTMAQYSGG
;
A
#
# COMPACT_ATOMS: atom_id res chain seq x y z
N MET A 1 -11.23 -89.41 5.15
CA MET A 1 -12.32 -88.43 5.31
C MET A 1 -11.70 -87.23 6.03
N ALA A 2 -11.17 -86.28 5.25
CA ALA A 2 -11.57 -84.86 5.23
C ALA A 2 -11.35 -84.15 6.59
N LEU A 3 -10.66 -83.00 6.74
CA LEU A 3 -10.46 -81.87 5.85
C LEU A 3 -9.12 -81.18 6.16
N ARG A 4 -8.44 -80.69 5.10
CA ARG A 4 -7.48 -79.57 5.18
C ARG A 4 -8.28 -78.27 5.33
N TRP A 5 -7.79 -77.38 6.19
CA TRP A 5 -8.21 -75.99 6.27
C TRP A 5 -6.99 -75.11 5.97
N ASP A 6 -7.00 -74.51 4.79
CA ASP A 6 -6.16 -73.36 4.43
C ASP A 6 -6.88 -72.09 4.85
N LEU A 7 -6.14 -71.09 5.39
CA LEU A 7 -6.39 -69.63 5.39
C LEU A 7 -5.44 -68.94 6.41
N PRO A 8 -5.09 -67.64 6.25
CA PRO A 8 -4.23 -67.09 5.21
C PRO A 8 -3.01 -66.35 5.80
N ALA A 9 -2.02 -66.04 4.95
CA ALA A 9 -0.87 -65.21 5.29
C ALA A 9 -1.30 -63.77 5.63
N LEU A 10 -0.90 -63.27 6.81
CA LEU A 10 -0.94 -61.85 7.13
C LEU A 10 0.11 -61.12 6.27
N THR A 11 -0.34 -60.42 5.23
CA THR A 11 0.46 -59.38 4.58
C THR A 11 0.41 -58.12 5.43
N ALA A 12 1.53 -57.80 6.08
CA ALA A 12 1.72 -56.52 6.75
C ALA A 12 1.77 -55.40 5.69
N LEU A 13 0.70 -54.62 5.58
CA LEU A 13 0.69 -53.37 4.83
C LEU A 13 1.55 -52.34 5.57
N LEU A 14 2.80 -52.21 5.14
CA LEU A 14 3.66 -51.07 5.45
C LEU A 14 3.05 -49.83 4.76
N LEU A 15 2.32 -49.02 5.52
CA LEU A 15 1.99 -47.65 5.11
C LEU A 15 3.31 -46.87 4.93
N PRO A 16 3.57 -46.27 3.75
CA PRO A 16 4.70 -45.38 3.62
C PRO A 16 4.39 -44.13 4.45
N LEU A 17 5.21 -43.89 5.47
CA LEU A 17 5.31 -42.58 6.11
C LEU A 17 5.67 -41.57 5.02
N LEU A 18 4.68 -40.81 4.56
CA LEU A 18 4.88 -39.61 3.77
C LEU A 18 5.70 -38.64 4.62
N ALA A 19 7.02 -38.65 4.42
CA ALA A 19 7.87 -37.58 4.88
C ALA A 19 7.36 -36.28 4.24
N PRO A 20 7.18 -35.19 5.00
CA PRO A 20 6.89 -33.90 4.39
C PRO A 20 8.03 -33.58 3.45
N ALA A 21 7.71 -33.31 2.19
CA ALA A 21 8.66 -32.76 1.25
C ALA A 21 9.22 -31.47 1.88
N LEU A 22 10.47 -31.54 2.34
CA LEU A 22 11.26 -30.37 2.70
C LEU A 22 11.33 -29.52 1.44
N SER A 23 10.50 -28.48 1.39
CA SER A 23 10.58 -27.45 0.36
C SER A 23 11.98 -26.85 0.44
N ALA A 24 12.81 -27.21 -0.53
CA ALA A 24 14.12 -26.63 -0.72
C ALA A 24 13.94 -25.14 -1.02
N GLY A 25 14.34 -24.27 -0.08
CA GLY A 25 14.44 -22.83 -0.34
C GLY A 25 13.94 -21.88 0.75
N ALA A 26 13.55 -22.31 1.95
CA ALA A 26 13.40 -21.38 3.07
C ALA A 26 14.76 -21.23 3.78
N GLY A 27 15.17 -19.98 4.08
CA GLY A 27 16.34 -19.74 4.94
C GLY A 27 16.18 -20.39 6.32
N ALA A 28 17.20 -20.31 7.18
CA ALA A 28 16.98 -20.59 8.59
C ALA A 28 16.13 -19.47 9.20
N CYS A 29 15.14 -19.82 10.03
CA CYS A 29 14.25 -18.84 10.65
C CYS A 29 15.07 -17.85 11.51
N PRO A 30 15.01 -16.53 11.24
CA PRO A 30 15.81 -15.55 11.97
C PRO A 30 15.21 -15.15 13.33
N CYS A 31 14.00 -15.61 13.65
CA CYS A 31 13.30 -15.25 14.87
C CYS A 31 13.76 -16.12 16.05
N SER A 32 13.65 -15.57 17.27
CA SER A 32 13.91 -16.31 18.52
C SER A 32 13.03 -17.56 18.67
N GLU A 33 11.81 -17.48 18.16
CA GLU A 33 10.85 -18.58 18.13
C GLU A 33 10.56 -18.99 16.69
N ALA A 34 10.80 -20.27 16.35
CA ALA A 34 10.58 -20.80 15.01
C ALA A 34 9.11 -20.69 14.54
N ALA A 35 8.16 -20.61 15.47
CA ALA A 35 6.75 -20.42 15.17
C ALA A 35 6.46 -19.05 14.52
N LEU A 36 7.27 -18.02 14.81
CA LEU A 36 7.12 -16.69 14.23
C LEU A 36 7.45 -16.67 12.73
N CYS A 37 8.15 -17.67 12.19
CA CYS A 37 8.39 -17.77 10.75
C CYS A 37 7.23 -18.45 9.98
N ARG A 38 6.11 -18.76 10.65
CA ARG A 38 4.90 -19.25 9.98
C ARG A 38 4.03 -18.06 9.58
N PRO A 39 3.32 -18.14 8.44
CA PRO A 39 2.39 -17.08 8.05
C PRO A 39 1.40 -16.78 9.17
N VAL A 40 1.15 -15.50 9.42
CA VAL A 40 0.11 -15.06 10.34
C VAL A 40 -1.24 -15.51 9.79
N ARG A 41 -2.08 -16.14 10.62
CA ARG A 41 -3.38 -16.69 10.17
C ARG A 41 -4.58 -15.97 10.72
N HIS A 42 -4.38 -15.13 11.73
CA HIS A 42 -5.47 -14.37 12.31
C HIS A 42 -6.01 -13.38 11.27
N ARG A 43 -7.34 -13.30 11.18
CA ARG A 43 -8.07 -12.26 10.46
C ARG A 43 -8.70 -11.35 11.51
N ARG A 44 -8.59 -10.05 11.32
CA ARG A 44 -9.24 -9.04 12.15
C ARG A 44 -10.44 -8.47 11.39
N ASP A 45 -11.42 -7.94 12.12
CA ASP A 45 -12.60 -7.32 11.52
C ASP A 45 -12.29 -5.94 10.90
N PHE A 46 -11.14 -5.36 11.26
CA PHE A 46 -10.65 -4.08 10.79
C PHE A 46 -9.16 -4.17 10.47
N GLU A 47 -8.71 -3.50 9.41
CA GLU A 47 -7.30 -3.47 9.01
C GLU A 47 -6.66 -2.09 9.24
N VAL A 48 -5.50 -2.11 9.88
CA VAL A 48 -4.60 -0.97 10.04
C VAL A 48 -3.33 -1.33 9.29
N PHE A 49 -3.26 -0.83 8.06
CA PHE A 49 -2.22 -1.11 7.09
C PHE A 49 -1.20 0.03 7.08
N VAL A 50 0.08 -0.27 7.27
CA VAL A 50 1.15 0.75 7.32
C VAL A 50 2.25 0.45 6.33
N PHE A 51 2.87 1.50 5.79
CA PHE A 51 4.00 1.40 4.88
C PHE A 51 5.30 1.66 5.63
N ASP A 52 6.22 0.70 5.61
CA ASP A 52 7.56 0.85 6.18
C ASP A 52 8.57 1.16 5.07
N VAL A 53 9.14 2.37 5.11
CA VAL A 53 10.18 2.83 4.18
C VAL A 53 11.61 2.50 4.65
N GLY A 54 11.73 1.59 5.63
CA GLY A 54 12.98 1.11 6.19
C GLY A 54 13.45 1.87 7.43
N GLN A 55 14.70 1.60 7.82
CA GLN A 55 15.31 2.07 9.07
C GLN A 55 14.66 1.41 10.31
N LYS A 56 14.54 2.14 11.41
CA LYS A 56 14.08 1.62 12.72
C LYS A 56 12.92 2.42 13.32
N THR A 57 12.22 3.21 12.51
CA THR A 57 11.02 3.97 12.94
C THR A 57 9.90 3.05 13.41
N TRP A 58 9.83 1.84 12.85
CA TRP A 58 8.87 0.81 13.24
C TRP A 58 8.88 0.45 14.73
N LYS A 59 10.00 0.71 15.43
CA LYS A 59 10.10 0.51 16.89
C LYS A 59 9.18 1.43 17.69
N TYR A 60 8.70 2.51 17.07
CA TYR A 60 7.81 3.50 17.69
C TYR A 60 6.35 3.38 17.23
N TYR A 61 6.03 2.42 16.36
CA TYR A 61 4.66 2.22 15.92
C TYR A 61 3.77 1.72 17.05
N ASP A 62 2.48 2.05 16.98
CA ASP A 62 1.48 1.45 17.86
C ASP A 62 1.07 0.06 17.37
N TRP A 63 1.85 -0.94 17.80
CA TRP A 63 1.65 -2.35 17.46
C TRP A 63 0.37 -2.96 18.05
N SER A 64 -0.35 -2.27 18.93
CA SER A 64 -1.66 -2.75 19.37
C SER A 64 -2.71 -2.65 18.26
N GLN A 65 -2.54 -1.70 17.35
CA GLN A 65 -3.49 -1.42 16.26
C GLN A 65 -3.09 -2.08 14.95
N ILE A 66 -1.79 -2.06 14.61
CA ILE A 66 -1.27 -2.50 13.31
C ILE A 66 -1.64 -3.95 13.02
N THR A 67 -2.10 -4.18 11.80
CA THR A 67 -2.52 -5.49 11.31
C THR A 67 -1.66 -5.97 10.16
N THR A 68 -1.17 -5.07 9.31
CA THR A 68 -0.24 -5.36 8.22
C THR A 68 0.80 -4.26 8.05
N VAL A 69 2.04 -4.66 7.77
CA VAL A 69 3.14 -3.78 7.35
C VAL A 69 3.54 -4.12 5.92
N ALA A 70 3.39 -3.18 4.98
CA ALA A 70 3.97 -3.26 3.64
C ALA A 70 5.40 -2.73 3.64
N VAL A 71 6.36 -3.57 3.30
CA VAL A 71 7.79 -3.23 3.38
C VAL A 71 8.27 -2.68 2.04
N PHE A 72 8.50 -1.37 2.01
CA PHE A 72 9.08 -0.61 0.90
C PHE A 72 10.59 -0.38 1.10
N GLY A 73 11.06 -0.46 2.35
CA GLY A 73 12.48 -0.45 2.71
C GLY A 73 13.21 -1.75 2.39
N LYS A 74 14.49 -1.81 2.77
CA LYS A 74 15.24 -3.07 2.75
C LYS A 74 14.64 -4.05 3.76
N TYR A 75 14.62 -5.33 3.41
CA TYR A 75 14.18 -6.39 4.33
C TYR A 75 14.94 -6.33 5.66
N ASP A 76 14.19 -6.24 6.76
CA ASP A 76 14.66 -6.22 8.14
C ASP A 76 14.02 -7.40 8.88
N SER A 77 14.81 -8.43 9.17
CA SER A 77 14.30 -9.62 9.87
C SER A 77 13.88 -9.30 11.30
N GLU A 78 14.43 -8.26 11.94
CA GLU A 78 14.00 -7.83 13.27
C GLU A 78 12.56 -7.30 13.23
N LEU A 79 12.25 -6.46 12.23
CA LEU A 79 10.89 -5.97 11.97
C LEU A 79 9.94 -7.14 11.69
N MET A 80 10.31 -8.06 10.79
CA MET A 80 9.46 -9.21 10.44
C MET A 80 9.12 -10.04 11.68
N CYS A 81 10.13 -10.45 12.45
CA CYS A 81 9.92 -11.25 13.66
C CYS A 81 9.11 -10.50 14.71
N TYR A 82 9.35 -9.20 14.88
CA TYR A 82 8.60 -8.39 15.84
C TYR A 82 7.13 -8.23 15.43
N ALA A 83 6.84 -7.93 14.16
CA ALA A 83 5.48 -7.84 13.64
C ALA A 83 4.71 -9.16 13.86
N HIS A 84 5.33 -10.30 13.52
CA HIS A 84 4.71 -11.61 13.73
C HIS A 84 4.48 -11.91 15.21
N SER A 85 5.36 -11.47 16.11
CA SER A 85 5.15 -11.59 17.57
C SER A 85 3.96 -10.79 18.08
N LYS A 86 3.51 -9.79 17.31
CA LYS A 86 2.31 -8.98 17.55
C LYS A 86 1.09 -9.47 16.76
N GLY A 87 1.25 -10.55 16.00
CA GLY A 87 0.22 -11.07 15.11
C GLY A 87 -0.12 -10.13 13.95
N ALA A 88 0.82 -9.25 13.57
CA ALA A 88 0.71 -8.40 12.40
C ALA A 88 1.42 -9.04 11.21
N ARG A 89 0.81 -8.91 10.03
CA ARG A 89 1.35 -9.41 8.76
C ARG A 89 2.49 -8.54 8.26
N VAL A 90 3.39 -9.13 7.48
CA VAL A 90 4.42 -8.39 6.74
C VAL A 90 4.37 -8.77 5.28
N VAL A 91 4.14 -7.80 4.40
CA VAL A 91 3.97 -8.05 2.95
C VAL A 91 5.07 -7.38 2.13
N LEU A 92 5.44 -8.02 1.02
CA LEU A 92 6.40 -7.47 0.06
C LEU A 92 5.85 -6.23 -0.66
N LYS A 93 6.73 -5.35 -1.13
CA LYS A 93 6.42 -4.46 -2.25
C LYS A 93 6.46 -5.23 -3.59
N GLY A 94 5.41 -5.08 -4.39
CA GLY A 94 5.34 -5.43 -5.80
C GLY A 94 5.31 -4.18 -6.67
N ASP A 95 6.28 -4.04 -7.56
CA ASP A 95 6.29 -2.99 -8.60
C ASP A 95 6.99 -3.60 -9.81
N VAL A 96 6.42 -3.35 -10.99
CA VAL A 96 6.84 -3.94 -12.26
C VAL A 96 6.36 -3.10 -13.43
N SER A 97 7.15 -3.07 -14.50
CA SER A 97 6.83 -2.35 -15.74
C SER A 97 5.53 -2.86 -16.36
N LEU A 98 4.61 -1.95 -16.67
CA LEU A 98 3.36 -2.29 -17.34
C LEU A 98 3.59 -2.89 -18.74
N LYS A 99 4.66 -2.48 -19.42
CA LYS A 99 5.00 -2.99 -20.75
C LYS A 99 5.42 -4.46 -20.71
N ASP A 100 6.08 -4.87 -19.64
CA ASP A 100 6.59 -6.24 -19.52
C ASP A 100 5.47 -7.22 -19.17
N ILE A 101 4.49 -6.79 -18.36
CA ILE A 101 3.39 -7.66 -17.92
C ILE A 101 2.38 -7.97 -19.03
N ILE A 102 2.47 -7.35 -20.21
CA ILE A 102 1.69 -7.75 -21.38
C ILE A 102 2.03 -9.20 -21.76
N ASP A 103 3.29 -9.62 -21.58
CA ASP A 103 3.70 -11.01 -21.80
C ASP A 103 3.30 -11.89 -20.59
N PRO A 104 2.39 -12.86 -20.76
CA PRO A 104 1.98 -13.78 -19.69
C PRO A 104 3.15 -14.63 -19.15
N THR A 105 4.15 -14.94 -19.97
CA THR A 105 5.33 -15.69 -19.54
C THR A 105 6.17 -14.86 -18.58
N PHE A 106 6.31 -13.57 -18.87
CA PHE A 106 6.98 -12.63 -17.99
C PHE A 106 6.22 -12.52 -16.65
N ARG A 107 4.89 -12.34 -16.68
CA ARG A 107 4.07 -12.31 -15.45
C ARG A 107 4.30 -13.55 -14.60
N ALA A 108 4.19 -14.75 -15.19
CA ALA A 108 4.39 -16.01 -14.48
C ALA A 108 5.78 -16.10 -13.82
N SER A 109 6.83 -15.66 -14.52
CA SER A 109 8.20 -15.63 -13.99
C SER A 109 8.35 -14.64 -12.84
N TRP A 110 7.84 -13.41 -12.99
CA TRP A 110 7.87 -12.38 -11.95
C TRP A 110 7.11 -12.82 -10.70
N ILE A 111 5.91 -13.40 -10.87
CA ILE A 111 5.10 -13.94 -9.76
C ILE A 111 5.86 -15.05 -9.03
N ALA A 112 6.46 -15.99 -9.76
CA ALA A 112 7.25 -17.07 -9.15
C ALA A 112 8.44 -16.53 -8.35
N GLN A 113 9.13 -15.49 -8.86
CA GLN A 113 10.21 -14.83 -8.14
C GLN A 113 9.72 -14.16 -6.84
N LYS A 114 8.57 -13.45 -6.89
CA LYS A 114 7.99 -12.80 -5.71
C LYS A 114 7.51 -13.81 -4.66
N VAL A 115 6.89 -14.91 -5.07
CA VAL A 115 6.51 -16.00 -4.15
C VAL A 115 7.74 -16.62 -3.50
N ASN A 116 8.80 -16.89 -4.26
CA ASN A 116 10.04 -17.44 -3.70
C ASN A 116 10.68 -16.45 -2.71
N LEU A 117 10.69 -15.15 -3.05
CA LEU A 117 11.18 -14.11 -2.14
C LEU A 117 10.37 -14.05 -0.85
N ALA A 118 9.04 -14.09 -0.95
CA ALA A 118 8.16 -14.09 0.21
C ALA A 118 8.44 -15.30 1.12
N LYS A 119 8.59 -16.50 0.55
CA LYS A 119 8.96 -17.70 1.33
C LYS A 119 10.34 -17.60 1.99
N MET A 120 11.33 -17.07 1.28
CA MET A 120 12.69 -16.87 1.82
C MET A 120 12.73 -15.86 2.97
N GLN A 121 11.90 -14.82 2.90
CA GLN A 121 11.84 -13.71 3.86
C GLN A 121 10.72 -13.86 4.89
N TYR A 122 9.98 -14.96 4.86
CA TYR A 122 8.81 -15.20 5.73
C TYR A 122 7.73 -14.12 5.63
N MET A 123 7.51 -13.57 4.44
CA MET A 123 6.47 -12.57 4.20
C MET A 123 5.11 -13.23 4.04
N ASP A 124 4.07 -12.58 4.55
CA ASP A 124 2.67 -12.99 4.49
C ASP A 124 1.97 -12.60 3.19
N GLY A 125 2.68 -12.10 2.17
CA GLY A 125 2.02 -11.67 0.94
C GLY A 125 2.76 -10.57 0.19
N ILE A 126 1.98 -9.81 -0.59
CA ILE A 126 2.50 -8.74 -1.46
C ILE A 126 1.48 -7.61 -1.61
N ASN A 127 1.95 -6.38 -1.47
CA ASN A 127 1.25 -5.16 -1.85
C ASN A 127 1.77 -4.68 -3.21
N ILE A 128 0.91 -4.69 -4.22
CA ILE A 128 1.24 -4.26 -5.58
C ILE A 128 1.00 -2.76 -5.68
N ASP A 129 2.07 -2.03 -5.95
CA ASP A 129 2.14 -0.57 -6.03
C ASP A 129 2.64 -0.20 -7.44
N ILE A 130 1.71 -0.19 -8.40
CA ILE A 130 1.99 0.19 -9.80
C ILE A 130 1.27 1.50 -10.07
N GLU A 131 2.06 2.53 -10.34
CA GLU A 131 1.60 3.92 -10.46
C GLU A 131 1.73 4.50 -11.88
N GLN A 132 2.03 3.65 -12.87
CA GLN A 132 2.33 4.02 -14.25
C GLN A 132 1.06 4.37 -15.06
N GLU A 133 1.18 5.22 -16.10
CA GLU A 133 0.01 5.57 -16.94
C GLU A 133 -0.53 4.34 -17.70
N VAL A 134 -1.86 4.24 -17.79
CA VAL A 134 -2.57 3.25 -18.61
C VAL A 134 -3.64 3.97 -19.42
N ASP A 135 -3.63 3.77 -20.72
CA ASP A 135 -4.74 4.12 -21.59
C ASP A 135 -5.80 3.01 -21.50
N CYS A 136 -7.07 3.38 -21.39
CA CYS A 136 -8.17 2.43 -21.24
C CYS A 136 -8.27 1.40 -22.39
N LEU A 137 -7.71 1.72 -23.55
CA LEU A 137 -7.75 0.87 -24.75
C LEU A 137 -6.43 0.12 -24.98
N SER A 138 -5.45 0.27 -24.11
CA SER A 138 -4.14 -0.36 -24.28
C SER A 138 -4.12 -1.80 -23.74
N PRO A 139 -3.25 -2.67 -24.25
CA PRO A 139 -3.09 -4.04 -23.74
C PRO A 139 -2.76 -4.10 -22.24
N GLU A 140 -2.09 -3.08 -21.71
CA GLU A 140 -1.75 -2.93 -20.29
C GLU A 140 -2.99 -2.90 -19.38
N TYR A 141 -4.14 -2.39 -19.87
CA TYR A 141 -5.40 -2.36 -19.12
C TYR A 141 -5.83 -3.76 -18.63
N GLU A 142 -5.87 -4.72 -19.55
CA GLU A 142 -6.24 -6.11 -19.25
C GLU A 142 -5.06 -6.85 -18.59
N ALA A 143 -3.83 -6.59 -19.03
CA ALA A 143 -2.64 -7.24 -18.48
C ALA A 143 -2.42 -6.94 -16.99
N LEU A 144 -2.75 -5.72 -16.55
CA LEU A 144 -2.68 -5.34 -15.14
C LEU A 144 -3.66 -6.13 -14.29
N THR A 145 -4.91 -6.29 -14.76
CA THR A 145 -5.92 -7.10 -14.07
C THR A 145 -5.49 -8.56 -13.98
N ALA A 146 -4.98 -9.11 -15.09
CA ALA A 146 -4.46 -10.48 -15.14
C ALA A 146 -3.28 -10.68 -14.19
N LEU A 147 -2.33 -9.73 -14.11
CA LEU A 147 -1.23 -9.78 -13.16
C LEU A 147 -1.73 -9.91 -11.72
N VAL A 148 -2.71 -9.09 -11.33
CA VAL A 148 -3.26 -9.10 -9.97
C VAL A 148 -3.95 -10.43 -9.68
N GLU A 149 -4.78 -10.91 -10.59
CA GLU A 149 -5.48 -12.20 -10.43
C GLU A 149 -4.50 -13.37 -10.33
N GLU A 150 -3.55 -13.48 -11.26
CA GLU A 150 -2.53 -14.53 -11.27
C GLU A 150 -1.65 -14.47 -10.01
N THR A 151 -1.30 -13.27 -9.55
CA THR A 151 -0.54 -13.06 -8.31
C THR A 151 -1.32 -13.55 -7.10
N THR A 152 -2.57 -13.11 -6.95
CA THR A 152 -3.44 -13.53 -5.83
C THR A 152 -3.60 -15.04 -5.79
N GLN A 153 -3.97 -15.66 -6.90
CA GLN A 153 -4.14 -17.11 -6.99
C GLN A 153 -2.86 -17.85 -6.59
N ARG A 154 -1.69 -17.40 -7.10
CA ARG A 154 -0.43 -18.08 -6.81
C ARG A 154 0.02 -17.89 -5.37
N PHE A 155 -0.09 -16.69 -4.81
CA PHE A 155 0.24 -16.43 -3.40
C PHE A 155 -0.66 -17.21 -2.46
N HIS A 156 -1.98 -17.19 -2.65
CA HIS A 156 -2.92 -17.94 -1.79
C HIS A 156 -2.71 -19.45 -1.87
N HIS A 157 -2.30 -19.97 -3.03
CA HIS A 157 -1.95 -21.38 -3.20
C HIS A 157 -0.65 -21.76 -2.48
N GLU A 158 0.40 -20.96 -2.66
CA GLU A 158 1.77 -21.29 -2.23
C GLU A 158 2.07 -20.88 -0.79
N ILE A 159 1.35 -19.89 -0.26
CA ILE A 159 1.49 -19.31 1.07
C ILE A 159 0.09 -19.23 1.67
N GLN A 160 -0.32 -20.29 2.36
CA GLN A 160 -1.66 -20.38 2.93
C GLN A 160 -1.91 -19.23 3.93
N GLY A 161 -2.96 -18.45 3.68
CA GLY A 161 -3.32 -17.29 4.48
C GLY A 161 -2.57 -16.02 4.09
N SER A 162 -1.93 -16.00 2.92
CA SER A 162 -1.31 -14.77 2.41
C SER A 162 -2.32 -13.67 2.10
N GLN A 163 -1.82 -12.43 2.05
CA GLN A 163 -2.57 -11.22 1.74
C GLN A 163 -1.99 -10.57 0.48
N VAL A 164 -2.83 -10.37 -0.54
CA VAL A 164 -2.48 -9.71 -1.80
C VAL A 164 -3.32 -8.47 -1.97
N THR A 165 -2.67 -7.32 -2.03
CA THR A 165 -3.33 -6.00 -2.04
C THR A 165 -2.82 -5.16 -3.20
N PHE A 166 -3.57 -4.14 -3.57
CA PHE A 166 -3.21 -3.26 -4.68
C PHE A 166 -3.46 -1.79 -4.32
N ASP A 167 -2.47 -0.94 -4.58
CA ASP A 167 -2.55 0.50 -4.35
C ASP A 167 -3.25 1.18 -5.53
N VAL A 168 -4.29 1.96 -5.26
CA VAL A 168 -5.04 2.71 -6.28
C VAL A 168 -4.99 4.20 -5.98
N ALA A 169 -5.14 5.02 -7.02
CA ALA A 169 -5.23 6.48 -6.87
C ALA A 169 -6.40 6.88 -5.94
N TRP A 170 -6.36 8.11 -5.43
CA TRP A 170 -7.40 8.62 -4.52
C TRP A 170 -8.82 8.64 -5.12
N SER A 171 -8.95 8.58 -6.45
CA SER A 171 -10.23 8.52 -7.16
C SER A 171 -10.12 7.68 -8.44
N PRO A 172 -11.20 6.99 -8.86
CA PRO A 172 -11.21 6.22 -10.09
C PRO A 172 -11.37 7.08 -11.36
N LYS A 173 -11.39 8.41 -11.25
CA LYS A 173 -11.62 9.35 -12.36
C LYS A 173 -10.36 9.59 -13.21
N ASN A 174 -9.62 8.53 -13.52
CA ASN A 174 -8.40 8.56 -14.33
C ASN A 174 -7.33 9.53 -13.78
N ILE A 175 -7.23 9.62 -12.45
CA ILE A 175 -6.20 10.41 -11.77
C ILE A 175 -4.83 9.95 -12.25
N ASP A 176 -3.97 10.92 -12.58
CA ASP A 176 -2.62 10.68 -13.12
C ASP A 176 -2.59 9.81 -14.38
N LYS A 177 -3.69 9.80 -15.16
CA LYS A 177 -3.87 8.94 -16.33
C LYS A 177 -3.78 7.44 -16.01
N ARG A 178 -4.25 7.04 -14.82
CA ARG A 178 -4.34 5.63 -14.41
C ARG A 178 -5.73 5.09 -14.76
N CYS A 179 -6.01 4.84 -16.03
CA CYS A 179 -7.28 4.24 -16.42
C CYS A 179 -7.25 2.73 -16.15
N TYR A 180 -7.36 2.32 -14.89
CA TYR A 180 -7.28 0.90 -14.52
C TYR A 180 -8.67 0.26 -14.49
N ASN A 181 -8.74 -1.06 -14.67
CA ASN A 181 -9.95 -1.83 -14.42
C ASN A 181 -10.18 -2.01 -12.91
N TYR A 182 -10.57 -0.92 -12.23
CA TYR A 182 -10.66 -0.91 -10.76
C TYR A 182 -11.60 -1.99 -10.21
N THR A 183 -12.70 -2.29 -10.89
CA THR A 183 -13.62 -3.36 -10.49
C THR A 183 -13.02 -4.76 -10.65
N GLY A 184 -12.31 -5.00 -11.75
CA GLY A 184 -11.60 -6.26 -11.98
C GLY A 184 -10.49 -6.47 -10.95
N ILE A 185 -9.66 -5.45 -10.72
CA ILE A 185 -8.58 -5.48 -9.73
C ILE A 185 -9.14 -5.69 -8.32
N ALA A 186 -10.21 -4.98 -7.93
CA ALA A 186 -10.85 -5.16 -6.61
C ALA A 186 -11.42 -6.56 -6.41
N GLY A 187 -11.93 -7.18 -7.49
CA GLY A 187 -12.39 -8.57 -7.48
C GLY A 187 -11.26 -9.59 -7.40
N ALA A 188 -10.08 -9.25 -7.91
CA ALA A 188 -8.92 -10.12 -8.03
C ALA A 188 -8.01 -10.13 -6.79
N CYS A 189 -7.99 -9.08 -5.96
CA CYS A 189 -7.14 -8.98 -4.76
C CYS A 189 -7.94 -9.02 -3.45
N ASP A 190 -7.26 -9.11 -2.30
CA ASP A 190 -7.90 -9.15 -0.98
C ASP A 190 -8.57 -7.82 -0.61
N PHE A 191 -7.92 -6.70 -0.89
CA PHE A 191 -8.50 -5.34 -0.84
C PHE A 191 -7.61 -4.34 -1.59
N LEU A 192 -8.19 -3.18 -1.91
CA LEU A 192 -7.49 -2.02 -2.44
C LEU A 192 -7.04 -1.12 -1.29
N PHE A 193 -5.80 -0.66 -1.34
CA PHE A 193 -5.34 0.47 -0.54
C PHE A 193 -5.53 1.74 -1.38
N VAL A 194 -6.44 2.61 -0.99
CA VAL A 194 -6.71 3.85 -1.72
C VAL A 194 -5.74 4.91 -1.22
N MET A 195 -4.85 5.37 -2.09
CA MET A 195 -3.87 6.41 -1.79
C MET A 195 -4.53 7.79 -1.73
N SER A 196 -5.42 8.00 -0.76
CA SER A 196 -6.11 9.28 -0.49
C SER A 196 -5.20 10.29 0.20
N TYR A 197 -4.12 10.62 -0.51
CA TYR A 197 -3.14 11.64 -0.22
C TYR A 197 -2.51 12.06 -1.56
N ASP A 198 -1.72 13.12 -1.54
CA ASP A 198 -1.22 13.81 -2.74
C ASP A 198 -2.39 14.16 -3.68
N GLU A 199 -3.54 14.53 -3.10
CA GLU A 199 -4.78 14.76 -3.86
C GLU A 199 -4.71 16.05 -4.69
N GLN A 200 -3.64 16.84 -4.50
CA GLN A 200 -3.29 18.03 -5.25
C GLN A 200 -2.25 17.73 -6.36
N SER A 201 -2.04 16.47 -6.73
CA SER A 201 -1.18 16.08 -7.86
C SER A 201 -1.61 16.76 -9.17
N GLN A 202 -2.90 17.07 -9.31
CA GLN A 202 -3.48 17.73 -10.48
C GLN A 202 -4.46 18.84 -10.06
N ILE A 203 -4.01 20.10 -10.06
CA ILE A 203 -4.82 21.27 -9.73
C ILE A 203 -5.29 21.93 -11.03
N TRP A 204 -6.60 21.89 -11.28
CA TRP A 204 -7.26 22.49 -12.45
C TRP A 204 -7.86 23.88 -12.17
N SER A 205 -7.94 24.25 -10.89
CA SER A 205 -8.42 25.53 -10.40
C SER A 205 -7.29 26.55 -10.27
N GLU A 206 -7.49 27.58 -9.45
CA GLU A 206 -6.42 28.49 -9.06
C GLU A 206 -5.26 27.73 -8.41
N CYS A 207 -4.04 28.18 -8.69
CA CYS A 207 -2.81 27.58 -8.20
C CYS A 207 -2.52 28.12 -6.81
N ILE A 208 -3.19 27.51 -5.83
CA ILE A 208 -3.07 27.86 -4.43
C ILE A 208 -2.62 26.64 -3.63
N ALA A 209 -1.94 26.88 -2.52
CA ALA A 209 -1.63 25.82 -1.55
C ALA A 209 -2.94 25.23 -1.01
N ALA A 210 -2.95 23.91 -0.86
CA ALA A 210 -4.11 23.16 -0.38
C ALA A 210 -3.65 21.97 0.47
N ALA A 211 -4.60 21.42 1.22
CA ALA A 211 -4.40 20.24 2.05
C ALA A 211 -4.00 19.04 1.18
N ASN A 212 -3.15 18.19 1.75
CA ASN A 212 -2.67 16.97 1.12
C ASN A 212 -3.83 15.99 0.84
N ALA A 213 -4.79 15.90 1.78
CA ALA A 213 -6.00 15.08 1.68
C ALA A 213 -7.24 15.89 2.13
N PRO A 214 -7.83 16.74 1.26
CA PRO A 214 -8.99 17.53 1.63
C PRO A 214 -10.23 16.63 1.84
N TYR A 215 -10.88 16.72 3.00
CA TYR A 215 -11.92 15.79 3.44
C TYR A 215 -13.02 15.52 2.41
N ASN A 216 -13.59 16.56 1.80
CA ASN A 216 -14.67 16.41 0.83
C ASN A 216 -14.19 15.76 -0.48
N GLN A 217 -12.96 16.04 -0.89
CA GLN A 217 -12.35 15.46 -2.09
C GLN A 217 -12.08 13.98 -1.86
N THR A 218 -11.47 13.64 -0.73
CA THR A 218 -11.26 12.28 -0.27
C THR A 218 -12.58 11.48 -0.25
N LEU A 219 -13.62 11.96 0.45
CA LEU A 219 -14.91 11.26 0.51
C LEU A 219 -15.59 11.10 -0.85
N THR A 220 -15.41 12.06 -1.74
CA THR A 220 -15.91 11.95 -3.12
C THR A 220 -15.22 10.81 -3.87
N GLY A 221 -13.90 10.65 -3.72
CA GLY A 221 -13.14 9.53 -4.28
C GLY A 221 -13.67 8.16 -3.84
N TYR A 222 -13.86 7.94 -2.54
CA TYR A 222 -14.46 6.70 -2.02
C TYR A 222 -15.87 6.47 -2.53
N SER A 223 -16.69 7.53 -2.54
CA SER A 223 -18.06 7.46 -3.07
C SER A 223 -18.08 7.03 -4.53
N ASP A 224 -17.11 7.49 -5.33
CA ASP A 224 -17.01 7.12 -6.73
C ASP A 224 -16.54 5.67 -6.92
N TYR A 225 -15.59 5.18 -6.12
CA TYR A 225 -15.25 3.74 -6.09
C TYR A 225 -16.46 2.86 -5.73
N ILE A 226 -17.24 3.26 -4.72
CA ILE A 226 -18.43 2.52 -4.28
C ILE A 226 -19.51 2.52 -5.37
N LYS A 227 -19.72 3.64 -6.07
CA LYS A 227 -20.67 3.73 -7.19
C LYS A 227 -20.30 2.82 -8.37
N MET A 228 -19.02 2.47 -8.53
CA MET A 228 -18.58 1.46 -9.51
C MET A 228 -18.94 0.03 -9.08
N GLY A 229 -19.48 -0.17 -7.87
CA GLY A 229 -19.86 -1.48 -7.34
C GLY A 229 -18.79 -2.15 -6.47
N ILE A 230 -17.69 -1.46 -6.16
CA ILE A 230 -16.67 -1.99 -5.26
C ILE A 230 -17.21 -1.95 -3.82
N SER A 231 -17.14 -3.09 -3.13
CA SER A 231 -17.59 -3.18 -1.74
C SER A 231 -16.77 -2.23 -0.84
N PRO A 232 -17.40 -1.44 0.04
CA PRO A 232 -16.66 -0.65 1.02
C PRO A 232 -15.70 -1.48 1.90
N LYS A 233 -16.00 -2.77 2.10
CA LYS A 233 -15.12 -3.70 2.84
C LYS A 233 -13.82 -4.06 2.11
N LYS A 234 -13.72 -3.71 0.82
CA LYS A 234 -12.54 -3.90 -0.03
C LYS A 234 -11.69 -2.63 -0.13
N LEU A 235 -12.05 -1.54 0.55
CA LEU A 235 -11.36 -0.26 0.45
C LEU A 235 -10.70 0.07 1.80
N ILE A 236 -9.37 0.16 1.81
CA ILE A 236 -8.61 0.68 2.95
C ILE A 236 -8.30 2.15 2.70
N MET A 237 -8.54 2.98 3.71
CA MET A 237 -8.33 4.41 3.62
C MET A 237 -6.88 4.81 3.87
N GLY A 238 -6.22 5.37 2.86
CA GLY A 238 -4.91 5.96 3.01
C GLY A 238 -4.98 7.30 3.74
N VAL A 239 -4.16 7.46 4.78
CA VAL A 239 -4.07 8.71 5.55
C VAL A 239 -2.60 9.11 5.63
N PRO A 240 -2.21 10.31 5.16
CA PRO A 240 -0.83 10.72 5.13
C PRO A 240 -0.34 11.12 6.53
N TRP A 241 0.89 10.73 6.87
CA TRP A 241 1.61 11.20 8.06
C TRP A 241 2.58 12.35 7.72
N TYR A 242 2.23 13.11 6.69
CA TYR A 242 2.97 14.24 6.15
C TYR A 242 1.99 15.22 5.51
N GLY A 243 2.44 16.46 5.35
CA GLY A 243 1.75 17.45 4.52
C GLY A 243 2.73 18.13 3.59
N TYR A 244 2.35 19.27 3.03
CA TYR A 244 3.19 20.03 2.10
C TYR A 244 3.55 21.39 2.65
N ASP A 245 4.76 21.82 2.35
CA ASP A 245 5.26 23.16 2.62
C ASP A 245 5.46 23.90 1.30
N TYR A 246 4.63 24.92 1.08
CA TYR A 246 4.59 25.72 -0.14
C TYR A 246 5.19 27.09 0.10
N THR A 247 6.10 27.51 -0.80
CA THR A 247 6.51 28.92 -0.85
C THR A 247 5.42 29.74 -1.51
N CYS A 248 4.96 30.80 -0.82
CA CYS A 248 3.91 31.67 -1.34
C CYS A 248 4.52 32.75 -2.24
N LEU A 249 4.09 32.79 -3.50
CA LEU A 249 4.34 33.94 -4.39
C LEU A 249 3.65 35.20 -3.86
N ASN A 250 2.46 35.01 -3.29
CA ASN A 250 1.70 36.04 -2.60
C ASN A 250 0.78 35.38 -1.57
N LEU A 251 0.74 35.93 -0.36
CA LEU A 251 -0.18 35.53 0.70
C LEU A 251 -1.26 36.63 0.85
N SER A 252 -2.52 36.28 0.60
CA SER A 252 -3.64 37.22 0.74
C SER A 252 -3.95 37.52 2.21
N GLN A 253 -4.81 38.53 2.45
CA GLN A 253 -5.31 38.82 3.79
C GLN A 253 -6.20 37.71 4.36
N ASP A 254 -6.75 36.86 3.50
CA ASP A 254 -7.58 35.70 3.86
C ASP A 254 -6.76 34.40 3.93
N ASP A 255 -5.43 34.52 4.15
CA ASP A 255 -4.48 33.41 4.26
C ASP A 255 -4.39 32.49 3.03
N VAL A 256 -4.75 33.00 1.84
CA VAL A 256 -4.63 32.25 0.57
C VAL A 256 -3.21 32.41 0.02
N CYS A 257 -2.47 31.31 0.02
CA CYS A 257 -1.10 31.23 -0.50
C CYS A 257 -1.12 30.85 -1.99
N ASN A 258 -0.79 31.79 -2.87
CA ASN A 258 -0.59 31.51 -4.30
C ASN A 258 0.75 30.81 -4.51
N ILE A 259 0.75 29.72 -5.26
CA ILE A 259 1.94 28.87 -5.49
C ILE A 259 2.44 28.98 -6.93
N GLU A 260 3.69 28.54 -7.14
CA GLU A 260 4.27 28.45 -8.48
C GLU A 260 3.47 27.49 -9.37
N LYS A 261 3.39 27.81 -10.67
CA LYS A 261 2.75 26.96 -11.66
C LYS A 261 3.68 25.83 -12.08
N VAL A 262 3.57 24.70 -11.38
CA VAL A 262 4.27 23.46 -11.75
C VAL A 262 3.27 22.52 -12.42
N PRO A 263 3.32 22.33 -13.75
CA PRO A 263 2.33 21.50 -14.43
C PRO A 263 2.61 20.01 -14.21
N PHE A 264 1.55 19.22 -14.06
CA PHE A 264 1.63 17.77 -13.97
C PHE A 264 0.53 17.10 -14.77
N ARG A 265 0.93 16.25 -15.74
CA ARG A 265 0.02 15.43 -16.57
C ARG A 265 -1.15 16.21 -17.18
N GLY A 266 -0.88 17.43 -17.63
CA GLY A 266 -1.85 18.32 -18.29
C GLY A 266 -2.53 19.31 -17.35
N ALA A 267 -2.50 19.09 -16.03
CA ALA A 267 -2.94 20.09 -15.07
C ALA A 267 -1.96 21.28 -15.08
N PRO A 268 -2.43 22.53 -15.00
CA PRO A 268 -1.56 23.71 -14.99
C PRO A 268 -0.69 23.81 -13.74
N CYS A 269 -1.14 23.22 -12.62
CA CYS A 269 -0.51 23.31 -11.31
C CYS A 269 -0.60 21.98 -10.57
N SER A 270 0.30 21.77 -9.60
CA SER A 270 0.33 20.58 -8.75
C SER A 270 1.02 20.86 -7.42
N ASP A 271 0.88 19.90 -6.51
CA ASP A 271 1.60 19.82 -5.24
C ASP A 271 3.14 19.82 -5.37
N ALA A 272 3.70 19.52 -6.54
CA ALA A 272 5.12 19.60 -6.83
C ALA A 272 5.72 21.02 -6.71
N ALA A 273 4.87 22.05 -6.58
CA ALA A 273 5.30 23.39 -6.17
C ALA A 273 5.69 23.49 -4.68
N GLY A 274 5.39 22.47 -3.87
CA GLY A 274 5.74 22.37 -2.46
C GLY A 274 6.67 21.20 -2.16
N LEU A 275 7.09 21.12 -0.91
CA LEU A 275 7.92 20.04 -0.38
C LEU A 275 7.11 19.19 0.59
N GLN A 276 7.18 17.86 0.47
CA GLN A 276 6.60 16.97 1.48
C GLN A 276 7.37 17.09 2.80
N VAL A 277 6.64 17.31 3.90
CA VAL A 277 7.19 17.47 5.24
C VAL A 277 6.55 16.46 6.19
N PRO A 278 7.34 15.60 6.88
CA PRO A 278 6.80 14.64 7.84
C PRO A 278 6.18 15.31 9.06
N TYR A 279 5.12 14.70 9.63
CA TYR A 279 4.37 15.23 10.78
C TYR A 279 5.26 15.66 11.96
N LYS A 280 6.35 14.93 12.22
CA LYS A 280 7.32 15.28 13.28
C LYS A 280 7.98 16.65 13.08
N VAL A 281 8.24 17.05 11.84
CA VAL A 281 8.85 18.36 11.52
C VAL A 281 7.81 19.47 11.68
N ILE A 282 6.61 19.22 11.17
CA ILE A 282 5.44 20.11 11.29
C ILE A 282 5.17 20.48 12.75
N MET A 283 5.08 19.48 13.62
CA MET A 283 4.82 19.70 15.05
C MET A 283 5.93 20.46 15.78
N LYS A 284 7.15 20.50 15.26
CA LYS A 284 8.22 21.34 15.81
C LYS A 284 8.11 22.79 15.33
N GLN A 285 7.74 22.98 14.07
CA GLN A 285 7.73 24.29 13.41
C GLN A 285 6.50 25.13 13.76
N VAL A 286 5.34 24.49 14.00
CA VAL A 286 4.07 25.19 14.25
C VAL A 286 4.13 26.19 15.41
N ASN A 287 4.94 25.91 16.45
CA ASN A 287 5.08 26.79 17.61
C ASN A 287 5.92 28.05 17.32
N SER A 288 6.71 28.04 16.26
CA SER A 288 7.52 29.17 15.79
C SER A 288 6.94 29.83 14.54
N SER A 289 5.74 29.45 14.10
CA SER A 289 5.09 30.05 12.95
C SER A 289 4.51 31.43 13.26
N VAL A 290 4.19 32.19 12.22
CA VAL A 290 3.63 33.54 12.37
C VAL A 290 2.15 33.47 12.76
N SER A 291 1.40 32.52 12.19
CA SER A 291 -0.03 32.38 12.44
C SER A 291 -0.40 31.49 13.62
N GLY A 292 0.52 30.65 14.11
CA GLY A 292 0.14 29.45 14.87
C GLY A 292 -0.66 28.46 14.01
N SER A 293 -1.13 27.36 14.61
CA SER A 293 -1.98 26.40 13.89
C SER A 293 -3.36 27.02 13.61
N GLN A 294 -3.75 27.00 12.34
CA GLN A 294 -5.05 27.42 11.84
C GLN A 294 -5.82 26.22 11.29
N TRP A 295 -7.13 26.38 11.06
CA TRP A 295 -8.01 25.34 10.53
C TRP A 295 -8.74 25.84 9.28
N ASN A 296 -8.53 25.17 8.15
CA ASN A 296 -9.32 25.42 6.95
C ASN A 296 -10.63 24.63 7.04
N LYS A 297 -11.77 25.34 7.14
CA LYS A 297 -13.09 24.70 7.31
C LYS A 297 -13.59 23.98 6.06
N ASP A 298 -13.18 24.42 4.87
CA ASP A 298 -13.65 23.81 3.62
C ASP A 298 -12.91 22.50 3.33
N GLN A 299 -11.61 22.49 3.64
CA GLN A 299 -10.74 21.34 3.46
C GLN A 299 -10.74 20.38 4.67
N GLN A 300 -11.19 20.86 5.83
CA GLN A 300 -11.14 20.15 7.12
C GLN A 300 -9.71 19.70 7.46
N ALA A 301 -8.75 20.60 7.29
CA ALA A 301 -7.34 20.33 7.49
C ALA A 301 -6.64 21.49 8.19
N PRO A 302 -5.59 21.21 9.00
CA PRO A 302 -4.80 22.26 9.62
C PRO A 302 -3.86 22.91 8.60
N TYR A 303 -3.52 24.17 8.81
CA TYR A 303 -2.47 24.86 8.08
C TYR A 303 -1.78 25.87 8.98
N TYR A 304 -0.62 26.39 8.57
CA TYR A 304 -0.03 27.57 9.20
C TYR A 304 0.85 28.33 8.21
N ASN A 305 0.96 29.64 8.43
CA ASN A 305 1.81 30.54 7.69
C ASN A 305 3.05 30.90 8.52
N TYR A 306 4.21 30.90 7.88
CA TYR A 306 5.47 31.29 8.51
C TYR A 306 6.38 31.99 7.51
N GLN A 307 7.41 32.67 8.04
CA GLN A 307 8.39 33.38 7.23
C GLN A 307 9.65 32.53 7.09
N THR A 308 10.07 32.25 5.85
CA THR A 308 11.31 31.51 5.57
C THR A 308 12.52 32.44 5.63
N GLU A 309 12.38 33.63 5.04
CA GLU A 309 13.36 34.71 5.01
C GLU A 309 12.63 36.06 5.10
N PRO A 310 13.29 37.17 5.48
CA PRO A 310 12.65 38.48 5.57
C PRO A 310 11.92 38.85 4.28
N GLY A 311 10.58 38.92 4.35
CA GLY A 311 9.69 39.25 3.23
C GLY A 311 9.12 38.04 2.46
N THR A 312 9.61 36.82 2.69
CA THR A 312 9.14 35.61 2.00
C THR A 312 8.26 34.77 2.92
N MET A 313 7.00 34.56 2.51
CA MET A 313 6.05 33.73 3.25
C MET A 313 5.98 32.32 2.68
N ALA A 314 5.76 31.35 3.55
CA ALA A 314 5.44 29.98 3.20
C ALA A 314 4.21 29.51 4.00
N GLN A 315 3.49 28.56 3.41
CA GLN A 315 2.33 27.93 4.00
C GLN A 315 2.55 26.43 4.09
N TYR A 316 2.47 25.92 5.31
CA TYR A 316 2.28 24.50 5.53
C TYR A 316 0.81 24.14 5.41
N SER A 317 0.51 23.10 4.63
CA SER A 317 -0.82 22.53 4.48
C SER A 317 -0.85 21.08 4.97
N GLY A 318 -1.78 20.83 5.90
CA GLY A 318 -2.02 19.54 6.54
C GLY A 318 -2.46 18.43 5.60
N GLY A 319 -2.23 17.20 6.04
CA GLY A 319 -2.88 16.01 5.48
C GLY A 319 -3.86 15.39 6.46
#